data_AF-A0A382M1L7-F1
#
_entry.id   AF-A0A382M1L7-F1
#
_cell.length_a   1.000
_cell.length_b   1.000
_cell.length_c   1.000
_cell.angle_alpha   90.00
_cell.angle_beta   90.00
_cell.angle_gamma   90.00
#
_symmetry.space_group_name_H-M   'P 1'
#
loop_
_entity.id
_entity.type
_entity.pdbx_description
1 polymer ?
#
loop_
_entity_poly.entity_id
_entity_poly.type
_entity_poly.pdbx_seq_one_letter_code
_entity_poly.pdbx_strand_id
1 'polypeptide(L)' 'VPKDNPYRPENVIATMYQHLGINPGTTITDFTGRPRHLLENRRVIKELVGG' A
#
# COMPACT_ATOMS: atom_id res chain seq x y z
N VAL A 1 12.48 -12.53 12.89
CA VAL A 1 11.43 -11.61 12.38
C VAL A 1 10.57 -11.21 13.59
N PRO A 2 10.14 -9.95 13.77
CA PRO A 2 9.35 -9.57 14.95
C PRO A 2 8.12 -10.47 15.09
N LYS A 3 7.87 -10.97 16.31
CA LYS A 3 6.81 -11.96 16.59
C LYS A 3 5.43 -11.33 16.56
N ASP A 4 5.35 -10.06 16.93
CA ASP A 4 4.11 -9.31 17.04
C ASP A 4 4.01 -8.34 15.85
N ASN A 5 3.08 -8.63 14.93
CA ASN A 5 2.76 -7.84 13.72
C ASN A 5 3.92 -7.67 12.70
N PRO A 6 4.34 -8.73 11.98
CA PRO A 6 5.35 -8.62 10.95
C PRO A 6 4.84 -7.75 9.79
N TYR A 7 5.53 -6.65 9.56
CA TYR A 7 5.42 -5.90 8.32
C TYR A 7 6.21 -6.60 7.22
N ARG A 8 5.65 -6.57 6.02
CA ARG A 8 6.27 -7.05 4.80
C ARG A 8 6.73 -5.87 3.94
N PRO A 9 7.64 -6.04 2.98
CA PRO A 9 8.08 -4.96 2.10
C PRO A 9 6.94 -4.18 1.45
N GLU A 10 5.83 -4.85 1.11
CA GLU A 10 4.65 -4.23 0.52
C GLU A 10 3.98 -3.22 1.46
N ASN A 11 4.09 -3.40 2.78
CA ASN A 11 3.59 -2.43 3.76
C ASN A 11 4.39 -1.12 3.73
N VAL A 12 5.69 -1.19 3.44
CA VAL A 12 6.54 0.00 3.29
C VAL A 12 6.12 0.79 2.05
N ILE A 13 5.91 0.11 0.93
CA ILE A 13 5.47 0.74 -0.33
C ILE A 13 4.11 1.42 -0.16
N ALA A 14 3.13 0.74 0.45
CA ALA A 14 1.82 1.32 0.73
C ALA A 14 1.91 2.59 1.59
N THR A 15 2.79 2.59 2.59
CA THR A 15 3.02 3.74 3.47
C THR A 15 3.67 4.90 2.73
N MET A 16 4.66 4.63 1.87
CA MET A 16 5.27 5.66 1.01
C MET A 16 4.23 6.31 0.11
N TYR A 17 3.35 5.53 -0.52
CA TYR A 17 2.30 6.07 -1.39
C TYR A 17 1.36 7.00 -0.62
N GLN A 18 0.95 6.59 0.59
CA GLN A 18 0.12 7.42 1.48
C GLN A 18 0.80 8.78 1.79
N HIS A 19 2.10 8.79 2.14
CA HIS A 19 2.83 10.04 2.40
C HIS A 19 3.01 10.92 1.16
N LEU A 20 3.04 10.32 -0.03
CA LEU A 20 3.06 11.04 -1.29
C LEU A 20 1.67 11.54 -1.73
N GLY A 21 0.62 11.33 -0.92
CA GLY A 21 -0.76 11.70 -1.25
C GLY A 21 -1.43 10.76 -2.25
N ILE A 22 -0.81 9.61 -2.54
CA ILE A 22 -1.36 8.58 -3.43
C ILE A 22 -2.14 7.59 -2.57
N ASN A 23 -3.45 7.49 -2.81
CA ASN A 23 -4.29 6.52 -2.12
C ASN A 23 -3.79 5.08 -2.42
N PRO A 24 -3.39 4.27 -1.43
CA PRO A 24 -2.96 2.89 -1.68
C PRO A 24 -4.05 2.01 -2.34
N GLY A 25 -5.33 2.38 -2.20
CA GLY A 25 -6.46 1.73 -2.87
C GLY A 25 -6.62 2.07 -4.35
N THR A 26 -5.77 2.94 -4.90
CA THR A 26 -5.84 3.37 -6.31
C THR A 26 -5.85 2.17 -7.26
N THR A 27 -6.67 2.26 -8.29
CA THR A 27 -6.69 1.31 -9.40
C THR A 27 -6.16 1.99 -10.66
N ILE A 28 -5.45 1.22 -11.48
CA ILE A 28 -5.03 1.60 -12.83
C ILE A 28 -5.72 0.69 -13.84
N THR A 29 -6.02 1.25 -15.00
CA THR A 29 -6.58 0.48 -16.12
C THR A 29 -5.45 -0.31 -16.78
N ASP A 30 -5.61 -1.63 -16.88
CA ASP A 30 -4.65 -2.47 -17.60
C ASP A 30 -4.82 -2.39 -19.12
N PHE A 31 -3.94 -3.06 -19.87
CA PHE A 31 -3.95 -3.04 -21.34
C PHE A 31 -5.22 -3.65 -21.97
N THR A 32 -6.05 -4.36 -21.19
CA THR A 32 -7.33 -4.91 -21.62
C THR A 32 -8.53 -4.04 -21.24
N GLY A 33 -8.28 -2.89 -20.62
CA GLY A 33 -9.32 -1.98 -20.14
C GLY A 33 -9.86 -2.33 -18.74
N ARG A 34 -9.27 -3.31 -18.03
CA ARG A 34 -9.77 -3.75 -16.73
C ARG A 34 -9.11 -2.96 -15.60
N PRO A 35 -9.86 -2.51 -14.58
CA PRO A 35 -9.26 -1.89 -13.41
C PRO A 35 -8.50 -2.93 -12.59
N ARG A 36 -7.25 -2.62 -12.26
CA ARG A 36 -6.37 -3.42 -11.41
C ARG A 36 -5.85 -2.57 -10.27
N HIS A 37 -5.78 -3.13 -9.07
CA HIS A 37 -5.17 -2.41 -7.95
C HIS A 37 -3.70 -2.10 -8.26
N LEU A 38 -3.29 -0.88 -7.96
CA LEU A 38 -1.90 -0.45 -8.08
C LEU A 38 -1.00 -1.21 -7.10
N LEU A 39 -1.52 -1.54 -5.91
CA LEU A 39 -0.86 -2.34 -4.89
C LEU A 39 -1.74 -3.54 -4.52
N GLU A 40 -1.18 -4.74 -4.54
CA GLU A 40 -1.85 -5.96 -4.06
C GLU A 40 -2.11 -5.88 -2.54
N ASN A 41 -1.09 -5.47 -1.78
CA ASN A 41 -1.20 -5.23 -0.34
C ASN A 41 -1.26 -3.72 -0.06
N ARG A 42 -2.37 -3.29 0.54
CA ARG A 42 -2.70 -1.88 0.77
C ARG A 42 -2.59 -1.49 2.25
N ARG A 43 -2.10 -2.41 3.09
CA ARG A 43 -1.95 -2.18 4.53
C ARG A 43 -0.75 -1.26 4.76
N VAL A 44 -1.02 -0.06 5.25
CA VAL A 44 0.01 0.89 5.70
C VAL A 44 0.60 0.47 7.05
N ILE A 45 1.81 0.95 7.36
CA ILE A 45 2.45 0.84 8.66
C ILE A 45 1.83 1.90 9.56
N LYS A 46 1.00 1.47 10.50
CA LYS A 46 0.13 2.36 11.30
C LYS A 46 0.94 3.37 12.12
N GLU A 47 2.11 2.97 12.58
CA GLU A 47 3.02 3.78 13.39
C GLU A 47 3.64 4.95 12.60
N LEU A 48 3.61 4.89 11.26
CA LEU A 48 4.22 5.90 10.40
C LEU A 48 3.21 6.84 9.75
N VAL A 49 1.93 6.46 9.64
CA VAL A 49 0.94 7.27 8.92
C VAL A 49 0.41 8.49 9.69
N GLY A 50 0.68 8.61 10.99
CA GLY A 50 0.27 9.77 11.80
C GLY A 50 -1.24 9.86 11.98
N GLY A 51 -1.69 9.92 13.25
CA GLY A 51 -3.03 10.37 13.62
C GLY A 51 -2.97 11.81 14.08
#